data_AF-A0AAP9A6R8-F1
#
_entry.id   AF-A0AAP9A6R8-F1
#
_cell.length_a   1.000
_cell.length_b   1.000
_cell.length_c   1.000
_cell.angle_alpha   90.00
_cell.angle_beta   90.00
_cell.angle_gamma   90.00
#
_symmetry.space_group_name_H-M   'P 1'
#
loop_
_entity.id
_entity.type
_entity.pdbx_description
1 polymer ?
#
loop_
_entity_poly.entity_id
_entity_poly.type
_entity_poly.pdbx_seq_one_letter_code
_entity_poly.pdbx_strand_id
1 'polypeptide(L)' 'MVNLYTVTPNLPTEALVLNSYETFSSVRTLLLNLSNDLTGEHRDVALAIHQLSELGVMLVGQIMDREAPVA' A
#
# COMPACT_ATOMS: atom_id res chain seq x y z
N MET A 1 -25.03 8.87 8.17
CA MET A 1 -23.87 7.98 7.98
C MET A 1 -22.63 8.82 8.28
N VAL A 2 -21.78 8.41 9.21
CA VAL A 2 -20.56 9.16 9.56
C VAL A 2 -19.41 8.58 8.74
N ASN A 3 -18.75 9.41 7.93
CA ASN A 3 -17.52 9.01 7.24
C ASN A 3 -16.34 9.21 8.20
N LEU A 4 -15.73 8.10 8.63
CA LEU A 4 -14.52 8.13 9.46
C LEU A 4 -13.28 8.54 8.65
N TYR A 5 -13.28 8.25 7.35
CA TYR A 5 -12.22 8.61 6.41
C TYR A 5 -12.82 9.21 5.14
N THR A 6 -12.13 10.20 4.57
CA THR A 6 -12.48 10.82 3.28
C THR A 6 -11.22 11.20 2.53
N VAL A 7 -11.29 11.15 1.20
CA VAL A 7 -10.26 11.70 0.32
C VAL A 7 -10.75 13.04 -0.19
N THR A 8 -9.94 14.09 -0.06
CA THR A 8 -10.30 15.43 -0.55
C THR A 8 -10.33 15.42 -2.09
N PRO A 9 -11.41 15.89 -2.74
CA PRO A 9 -11.62 15.72 -4.18
C PRO A 9 -10.61 16.44 -5.08
N ASN A 10 -9.90 17.45 -4.57
CA ASN A 10 -8.94 18.26 -5.32
C ASN A 10 -7.50 18.06 -4.84
N LEU A 11 -7.17 16.86 -4.32
CA LEU A 11 -5.79 16.53 -4.01
C LEU A 11 -4.95 16.45 -5.30
N PRO A 12 -3.71 16.99 -5.28
CA PRO A 12 -2.78 16.77 -6.38
C PRO A 12 -2.57 15.28 -6.64
N THR A 13 -2.38 14.89 -7.91
CA THR A 13 -2.09 13.50 -8.30
C THR A 13 -0.90 12.94 -7.52
N GLU A 14 0.17 13.72 -7.37
CA GLU A 14 1.34 13.37 -6.56
C GLU A 14 0.95 12.97 -5.13
N ALA A 15 0.09 13.76 -4.48
CA ALA A 15 -0.38 13.46 -3.13
C ALA A 15 -1.21 12.17 -3.10
N LEU A 16 -2.06 11.92 -4.09
CA LEU A 16 -2.84 10.67 -4.19
C LEU A 16 -1.92 9.45 -4.38
N VAL A 17 -0.92 9.56 -5.24
CA VAL A 17 0.05 8.49 -5.52
C VAL A 17 0.91 8.23 -4.27
N LEU A 18 1.44 9.26 -3.62
CA LEU A 18 2.23 9.13 -2.39
C LEU A 18 1.42 8.47 -1.26
N ASN A 19 0.19 8.94 -1.02
CA ASN A 19 -0.68 8.33 0.00
C ASN A 19 -1.02 6.87 -0.34
N SER A 20 -1.18 6.55 -1.62
CA SER A 20 -1.38 5.17 -2.07
C SER A 20 -0.16 4.30 -1.79
N TYR A 21 1.04 4.80 -2.09
CA TYR A 21 2.31 4.12 -1.82
C TYR A 21 2.48 3.83 -0.33
N GLU A 22 2.30 4.84 0.51
CA GLU A 22 2.39 4.72 1.98
C GLU A 22 1.35 3.74 2.54
N THR A 23 0.13 3.73 1.97
CA THR A 23 -0.92 2.79 2.38
C THR A 23 -0.52 1.35 2.06
N PHE A 24 -0.06 1.06 0.83
CA PHE A 24 0.38 -0.29 0.46
C PHE A 24 1.62 -0.72 1.26
N SER A 25 2.57 0.20 1.47
CA SER A 25 3.77 -0.04 2.28
C SER A 25 3.40 -0.42 3.71
N SER A 26 2.45 0.32 4.31
CA SER A 26 1.95 0.04 5.65
C SER A 26 1.23 -1.31 5.73
N VAL A 27 0.32 -1.59 4.80
CA VAL A 27 -0.41 -2.87 4.73
C VAL A 27 0.56 -4.04 4.59
N ARG A 28 1.54 -3.93 3.70
CA ARG A 28 2.60 -4.91 3.51
C ARG A 28 3.34 -5.16 4.83
N THR A 29 3.85 -4.14 5.52
CA THR A 29 4.54 -4.33 6.81
C THR A 29 3.65 -5.01 7.86
N LEU A 30 2.38 -4.62 7.95
CA LEU A 30 1.42 -5.22 8.89
C LEU A 30 1.17 -6.70 8.57
N LEU A 31 1.04 -7.06 7.30
CA LEU A 31 0.84 -8.46 6.88
C LEU A 31 2.07 -9.32 7.15
N LEU A 32 3.28 -8.77 7.00
CA LEU A 32 4.50 -9.49 7.35
C LEU A 32 4.55 -9.77 8.84
N ASN A 33 4.28 -8.76 9.66
CA ASN A 33 4.23 -8.89 11.11
C ASN A 33 3.17 -9.92 11.53
N LEU A 34 1.95 -9.81 11.00
CA LEU A 34 0.88 -10.76 11.26
C LEU A 34 1.26 -12.18 10.83
N SER A 35 1.93 -12.35 9.69
CA SER A 35 2.36 -13.68 9.22
C SER A 35 3.36 -14.36 10.16
N ASN A 36 4.10 -13.59 10.98
CA ASN A 36 5.00 -14.14 11.99
C ASN A 36 4.23 -14.67 13.21
N ASP A 37 3.04 -14.14 13.48
CA ASP A 37 2.16 -14.56 14.58
C ASP A 37 1.20 -15.70 14.19
N LEU A 38 1.12 -16.04 12.90
CA LEU A 38 0.25 -17.09 12.37
C LEU A 38 1.02 -18.37 12.04
N THR A 39 0.30 -19.49 11.91
CA THR A 39 0.86 -20.77 11.44
C THR A 39 -0.10 -21.46 10.45
N GLY A 40 0.41 -22.43 9.70
CA GLY A 40 -0.37 -23.20 8.72
C GLY A 40 -0.98 -22.35 7.61
N GLU A 41 -2.16 -22.74 7.15
CA GLU A 41 -2.84 -22.12 6.01
C GLU A 41 -3.07 -20.60 6.18
N HIS A 42 -3.37 -20.13 7.39
CA HIS A 42 -3.58 -18.70 7.65
C HIS A 42 -2.31 -17.88 7.47
N ARG A 43 -1.15 -18.45 7.84
CA ARG A 43 0.15 -17.81 7.56
C ARG A 43 0.40 -17.73 6.07
N ASP A 44 0.10 -18.79 5.33
CA ASP A 44 0.31 -18.84 3.88
C ASP A 44 -0.58 -17.81 3.17
N VAL A 45 -1.84 -17.66 3.60
CA VAL A 45 -2.74 -16.61 3.12
C VAL A 45 -2.20 -15.22 3.45
N ALA A 46 -1.77 -14.97 4.69
CA ALA A 46 -1.20 -13.67 5.07
C ALA A 46 0.04 -13.31 4.22
N LEU A 47 0.90 -14.29 3.93
CA LEU A 47 2.06 -14.11 3.05
C LEU A 47 1.67 -13.89 1.59
N ALA A 48 0.63 -14.55 1.08
CA ALA A 48 0.13 -14.30 -0.26
C ALA A 48 -0.39 -12.86 -0.40
N ILE A 49 -1.15 -12.36 0.58
CA ILE A 49 -1.62 -10.96 0.59
C ILE A 49 -0.44 -10.00 0.75
N HIS A 50 0.56 -10.35 1.58
CA HIS A 50 1.79 -9.57 1.70
C HIS A 50 2.47 -9.42 0.33
N GLN A 51 2.65 -10.52 -0.41
CA GLN A 51 3.25 -10.50 -1.75
C GLN A 51 2.44 -9.67 -2.76
N LEU A 52 1.11 -9.71 -2.71
CA LEU A 52 0.28 -8.84 -3.55
C LEU A 52 0.43 -7.36 -3.16
N SER A 53 0.59 -7.08 -1.86
CA SER A 53 0.83 -5.72 -1.36
C SER A 53 2.21 -5.19 -1.79
N GLU A 54 3.24 -6.05 -1.79
CA GLU A 54 4.56 -5.73 -2.36
C GLU A 54 4.47 -5.32 -3.83
N LEU A 55 3.71 -6.07 -4.63
CA LEU A 55 3.47 -5.72 -6.02
C LEU A 55 2.78 -4.36 -6.15
N GLY A 56 1.81 -4.07 -5.30
CA GLY A 56 1.17 -2.76 -5.21
C GLY A 56 2.16 -1.63 -4.93
N VAL A 57 3.05 -1.81 -3.94
CA VAL A 57 4.13 -0.85 -3.63
C VAL A 57 5.02 -0.60 -4.84
N MET A 58 5.46 -1.66 -5.53
CA MET A 58 6.30 -1.52 -6.73
C MET A 58 5.60 -0.77 -7.87
N LEU A 59 4.32 -1.09 -8.14
CA LEU A 59 3.55 -0.44 -9.19
C LEU A 59 3.34 1.05 -8.90
N VAL A 60 2.97 1.41 -7.66
CA VAL A 60 2.78 2.81 -7.27
C VAL A 60 4.11 3.56 -7.22
N GLY A 61 5.19 2.91 -6.75
CA GLY A 61 6.53 3.47 -6.79
C GLY A 61 6.96 3.84 -8.21
N GLN A 62 6.68 2.97 -9.19
CA GLN A 62 6.94 3.29 -10.59
C GLN A 62 6.11 4.47 -11.11
N ILE A 63 4.89 4.69 -10.60
CA ILE A 63 4.10 5.88 -10.93
C ILE A 63 4.75 7.13 -10.31
N MET A 64 5.19 7.05 -9.05
CA MET A 64 5.90 8.16 -8.39
C MET A 64 7.14 8.57 -9.16
N ASP A 65 7.95 7.60 -9.61
CA ASP A 65 9.18 7.86 -10.37
C ASP A 65 8.88 8.55 -11.72
N ARG A 66 7.71 8.30 -12.33
CA ARG A 66 7.29 8.96 -13.57
C ARG A 66 6.79 10.39 -13.36
N GLU A 67 6.18 10.65 -12.21
CA GLU A 67 5.65 11.97 -11.83
C GLU A 67 6.70 12.87 -11.18
N ALA A 68 7.85 12.30 -10.77
CA ALA A 68 8.96 13.06 -10.24
C ALA A 68 9.47 14.07 -11.30
N PRO A 69 9.72 15.34 -10.92
CA PRO A 69 10.17 16.34 -11.87
C PRO A 69 11.49 15.91 -12.52
N VAL A 70 11.51 15.87 -13.85
CA VAL A 70 12.76 15.75 -14.61
C VAL A 70 13.53 17.05 -14.40
N ALA A 71 14.72 16.95 -13.79
CA ALA A 71 15.61 18.07 -13.54
C ALA A 71 16.06 18.77 -14.83
#